data_AF-A0A5N9DWC5-F1
#
_entry.id   AF-A0A5N9DWC5-F1
#
_cell.length_a   1.000
_cell.length_b   1.000
_cell.length_c   1.000
_cell.angle_alpha   90.00
_cell.angle_beta   90.00
_cell.angle_gamma   90.00
#
_symmetry.space_group_name_H-M   'P 1'
#
loop_
_entity.id
_entity.type
_entity.pdbx_description
1 polymer ?
#
loop_
_entity_poly.entity_id
_entity_poly.type
_entity_poly.pdbx_seq_one_letter_code
_entity_poly.pdbx_strand_id
1 'polypeptide(L)'
;MLESTVGCPAITTAGAEVAALTQAATKKLALLTPYPEQMTLMEKEYLEMTVPGLKVVSHRSLGVSSGLAIGDIEPMVAYRESRNIDTDQADALFLSGTN
;
A
#
# COMPACT_ATOMS: atom_id res chain seq x y z
N MET A 1 -17.40 -13.98 -2.84
CA MET A 1 -17.14 -14.61 -1.52
C MET A 1 -17.61 -13.76 -0.34
N LEU A 2 -17.54 -12.41 -0.38
CA LEU A 2 -18.26 -11.56 0.59
C LEU A 2 -19.68 -11.23 0.13
N GLU A 3 -19.83 -10.66 -1.07
CA GLU A 3 -21.12 -10.23 -1.64
C GLU A 3 -22.14 -11.36 -1.72
N SER A 4 -21.71 -12.56 -2.13
CA SER A 4 -22.53 -13.77 -2.18
C SER A 4 -23.10 -14.18 -0.81
N THR A 5 -22.42 -13.80 0.27
CA THR A 5 -22.81 -14.14 1.65
C THR A 5 -23.75 -13.09 2.23
N VAL A 6 -23.53 -11.80 1.91
CA VAL A 6 -24.27 -10.67 2.49
C VAL A 6 -25.41 -10.15 1.60
N GLY A 7 -25.45 -10.54 0.32
CA GLY A 7 -26.50 -10.13 -0.62
C GLY A 7 -26.45 -8.66 -1.05
N CYS A 8 -25.31 -7.98 -0.84
CA CYS A 8 -25.10 -6.59 -1.23
C CYS A 8 -23.65 -6.34 -1.69
N PRO A 9 -23.36 -5.21 -2.37
CA PRO A 9 -22.01 -4.86 -2.79
C PRO A 9 -21.04 -4.79 -1.61
N ALA A 10 -19.82 -5.29 -1.80
CA ALA A 10 -18.79 -5.30 -0.76
C ALA A 10 -17.45 -4.86 -1.32
N ILE A 11 -16.70 -4.09 -0.54
CA ILE A 11 -15.37 -3.62 -0.87
C ILE A 11 -14.40 -3.97 0.25
N THR A 12 -13.15 -4.25 -0.11
CA THR A 12 -12.04 -4.39 0.82
C THR A 12 -11.00 -3.30 0.53
N THR A 13 -10.18 -2.95 1.50
CA THR A 13 -9.07 -2.01 1.29
C THR A 13 -8.15 -2.47 0.16
N ALA A 14 -7.76 -3.76 0.19
CA ALA A 14 -6.94 -4.38 -0.87
C ALA A 14 -7.61 -4.35 -2.25
N GLY A 15 -8.93 -4.51 -2.32
CA GLY A 15 -9.67 -4.36 -3.57
C GLY A 15 -9.70 -2.90 -4.06
N ALA A 16 -9.84 -1.95 -3.14
CA ALA A 16 -9.89 -0.53 -3.44
C ALA A 16 -8.55 0.01 -3.97
N GLU A 17 -7.43 -0.37 -3.35
CA GLU A 17 -6.09 0.06 -3.81
C GLU A 17 -5.76 -0.52 -5.19
N VAL A 18 -6.08 -1.79 -5.45
CA VAL A 18 -5.88 -2.41 -6.78
C VAL A 18 -6.71 -1.70 -7.83
N ALA A 19 -7.98 -1.40 -7.53
CA ALA A 19 -8.86 -0.67 -8.44
C ALA A 19 -8.30 0.74 -8.74
N ALA A 20 -7.87 1.47 -7.70
CA ALA A 20 -7.32 2.81 -7.83
C ALA A 20 -6.03 2.83 -8.65
N LEU A 21 -5.07 1.95 -8.36
CA LEU A 21 -3.80 1.85 -9.09
C LEU A 21 -3.98 1.41 -10.54
N THR A 22 -4.92 0.49 -10.79
CA THR A 22 -5.28 0.07 -12.15
C THR A 22 -5.90 1.23 -12.94
N GLN A 23 -6.83 1.97 -12.33
CA GLN A 23 -7.49 3.10 -12.96
C GLN A 23 -6.54 4.27 -13.21
N ALA A 24 -5.59 4.50 -12.30
CA ALA A 24 -4.51 5.47 -12.48
C ALA A 24 -3.47 5.05 -13.52
N ALA A 25 -3.56 3.81 -14.03
CA ALA A 25 -2.60 3.21 -14.95
C ALA A 25 -1.15 3.23 -14.44
N THR A 26 -0.97 3.21 -13.13
CA THR A 26 0.34 3.21 -12.44
C THR A 26 1.21 2.07 -12.95
N LYS A 27 2.45 2.35 -13.33
CA LYS A 27 3.43 1.35 -13.80
C LYS A 27 4.60 1.18 -12.85
N LYS A 28 5.00 2.24 -12.15
CA LYS A 28 6.17 2.23 -11.27
C LYS A 28 5.81 2.82 -9.91
N LEU A 29 5.57 1.95 -8.94
CA LEU A 29 5.12 2.34 -7.61
C LEU A 29 6.29 2.45 -6.62
N ALA A 30 6.34 3.54 -5.87
CA ALA A 30 7.03 3.57 -4.59
C ALA A 30 6.03 3.21 -3.48
N LEU A 31 6.36 2.22 -2.64
CA LEU A 31 5.49 1.71 -1.59
C LEU A 31 6.04 2.07 -0.20
N LEU A 32 5.29 2.84 0.59
CA LEU A 32 5.61 3.11 1.98
C LEU A 32 4.52 2.51 2.87
N THR A 33 4.90 1.65 3.81
CA THR A 33 3.98 1.03 4.76
C THR A 33 4.49 1.19 6.20
N PRO A 34 3.60 1.21 7.20
CA PRO A 34 3.99 1.22 8.59
C PRO A 34 4.40 -0.19 9.09
N TYR A 35 4.08 -1.23 8.32
CA TYR A 35 4.17 -2.63 8.75
C TYR A 35 5.62 -3.12 8.86
N PRO A 36 5.86 -4.30 9.45
CA PRO A 36 7.15 -4.99 9.35
C PRO A 36 7.54 -5.29 7.90
N GLU A 37 8.86 -5.41 7.65
CA GLU A 37 9.41 -5.62 6.31
C GLU A 37 8.77 -6.82 5.59
N GLN A 38 8.60 -7.94 6.28
CA GLN A 38 7.98 -9.13 5.68
C GLN A 38 6.57 -8.86 5.16
N MET A 39 5.76 -8.11 5.90
CA MET A 39 4.40 -7.75 5.49
C MET A 39 4.42 -6.76 4.32
N THR A 40 5.37 -5.83 4.32
CA THR A 40 5.60 -4.91 3.20
C THR A 40 5.95 -5.67 1.92
N LEU A 41 6.80 -6.69 2.00
CA LEU A 41 7.17 -7.52 0.85
C LEU A 41 5.98 -8.35 0.33
N MET A 42 5.13 -8.87 1.22
CA MET A 42 3.90 -9.56 0.82
C MET A 42 2.93 -8.64 0.08
N GLU A 43 2.75 -7.40 0.56
CA GLU A 43 1.92 -6.41 -0.11
C GLU A 43 2.50 -5.99 -1.47
N LYS A 44 3.82 -5.78 -1.54
CA LYS A 44 4.52 -5.57 -2.81
C LYS A 44 4.22 -6.68 -3.81
N GLU A 45 4.39 -7.94 -3.40
CA GLU A 45 4.13 -9.10 -4.26
C GLU A 45 2.66 -9.13 -4.71
N TYR A 46 1.73 -8.91 -3.78
CA TYR A 46 0.31 -8.84 -4.08
C TYR A 46 -0.03 -7.76 -5.12
N LEU A 47 0.50 -6.54 -4.96
CA LEU A 47 0.25 -5.44 -5.89
C LEU A 47 0.85 -5.71 -7.28
N GLU A 48 2.08 -6.24 -7.36
CA GLU A 48 2.70 -6.60 -8.65
C GLU A 48 1.97 -7.76 -9.34
N MET A 49 1.41 -8.70 -8.58
CA MET A 49 0.61 -9.82 -9.12
C MET A 49 -0.77 -9.36 -9.61
N THR A 50 -1.39 -8.40 -8.92
CA THR A 50 -2.81 -8.08 -9.12
C THR A 50 -3.01 -6.87 -10.04
N VAL A 51 -2.09 -5.91 -10.07
CA VAL A 51 -2.19 -4.70 -10.91
C VAL A 51 -1.42 -4.91 -12.23
N PRO A 52 -2.08 -4.93 -13.40
CA PRO A 52 -1.43 -5.28 -14.66
C PRO A 52 -0.28 -4.34 -15.07
N GLY A 53 0.93 -4.90 -15.13
CA GLY A 53 2.14 -4.20 -15.55
C GLY A 53 2.68 -3.21 -14.51
N LEU A 54 2.20 -3.27 -13.26
CA LEU A 54 2.76 -2.52 -12.14
C LEU A 54 4.03 -3.19 -11.64
N LYS A 55 5.04 -2.37 -11.33
CA LYS A 55 6.26 -2.75 -10.63
C LYS A 55 6.48 -1.85 -9.43
N VAL A 56 6.76 -2.44 -8.28
CA VAL A 56 7.16 -1.69 -7.09
C VAL A 56 8.67 -1.46 -7.20
N VAL A 57 9.03 -0.27 -7.66
CA VAL A 57 10.43 0.11 -7.96
C VAL A 57 11.20 0.52 -6.71
N SER A 58 10.50 0.88 -5.64
CA SER A 58 11.06 1.25 -4.34
C SER A 58 10.07 0.88 -3.25
N HIS A 59 10.54 0.41 -2.10
CA HIS A 59 9.67 0.13 -0.96
C HIS A 59 10.35 0.52 0.35
N ARG A 60 9.53 0.86 1.35
CA ARG A 60 9.98 1.19 2.68
C ARG A 60 8.98 0.77 3.75
N SER A 61 9.52 0.15 4.80
CA SER A 61 8.81 -0.30 5.98
C SER A 61 9.16 0.57 7.19
N LEU A 62 8.17 0.94 8.02
CA LEU A 62 8.42 1.57 9.32
C LEU A 62 8.62 0.56 10.46
N GLY A 63 8.36 -0.74 10.22
CA GLY A 63 8.68 -1.81 11.15
C GLY A 63 7.70 -1.99 12.31
N VAL A 64 6.52 -1.36 12.27
CA VAL A 64 5.56 -1.35 13.37
C VAL A 64 4.59 -2.53 13.26
N SER A 65 4.61 -3.41 14.26
CA SER A 65 3.85 -4.68 14.25
C SER A 65 2.48 -4.61 14.93
N SER A 66 2.22 -3.57 15.74
CA SER A 66 0.96 -3.42 16.48
C SER A 66 0.04 -2.41 15.81
N GLY A 67 -1.21 -2.78 15.56
CA GLY A 67 -2.21 -1.87 14.97
C GLY A 67 -2.48 -0.62 15.81
N LEU A 68 -2.39 -0.70 17.14
CA LEU A 68 -2.49 0.47 18.02
C LEU A 68 -1.27 1.38 17.86
N ALA A 69 -0.08 0.80 17.82
CA ALA A 69 1.15 1.57 17.62
C ALA A 69 1.21 2.21 16.22
N ILE A 70 0.57 1.62 15.20
CA ILE A 70 0.37 2.25 13.90
C ILE A 70 -0.53 3.48 14.03
N GLY A 71 -1.65 3.38 14.75
CA GLY A 71 -2.55 4.51 14.99
C GLY A 71 -1.93 5.64 15.82
N ASP A 72 -0.89 5.35 16.60
CA ASP A 72 -0.11 6.34 17.34
C ASP A 72 0.98 7.03 16.48
N ILE A 73 1.18 6.60 15.23
CA ILE A 73 2.15 7.25 14.33
C ILE A 73 1.63 8.64 13.97
N GLU A 74 2.38 9.68 14.36
CA GLU A 74 2.04 11.04 13.97
C GLU A 74 2.06 11.18 12.43
N PRO A 75 1.10 11.91 11.83
CA PRO A 75 1.07 12.13 10.38
C PRO A 75 2.38 12.71 9.82
N MET A 76 3.11 13.48 10.62
CA MET A 76 4.42 14.03 10.25
C MET A 76 5.50 12.97 10.04
N VAL A 77 5.38 11.81 10.68
CA VAL A 77 6.27 10.66 10.43
C VAL A 77 6.02 10.12 9.02
N ALA A 78 4.76 9.84 8.66
CA ALA A 78 4.41 9.38 7.31
C ALA A 78 4.83 10.40 6.24
N TYR A 79 4.61 11.70 6.48
CA TYR A 79 5.09 12.76 5.60
C TYR A 79 6.62 12.78 5.47
N ARG A 80 7.36 12.71 6.57
CA ARG A 80 8.83 12.72 6.50
C ARG A 80 9.35 11.49 5.78
N GLU A 81 8.78 10.32 6.05
CA GLU A 81 9.24 9.09 5.42
C GLU A 81 8.86 8.99 3.94
N SER A 82 7.76 9.62 3.51
CA SER A 82 7.39 9.76 2.10
C SER A 82 8.37 10.67 1.33
N ARG A 83 9.08 11.57 2.01
CA ARG A 83 10.14 12.40 1.43
C ARG A 83 11.52 11.72 1.40
N ASN A 84 11.68 10.64 2.16
CA ASN A 84 12.95 9.92 2.32
C ASN A 84 13.00 8.61 1.53
N ILE A 85 11.86 8.12 1.02
CA ILE A 85 11.83 6.98 0.10
C ILE A 85 12.30 7.41 -1.29
N ASP A 86 13.04 6.54 -1.98
CA ASP A 86 13.42 6.76 -3.37
C ASP A 86 12.19 6.75 -4.27
N THR A 87 11.95 7.86 -4.96
CA THR A 87 10.85 8.05 -5.92
C THR A 87 11.35 8.37 -7.32
N ASP A 88 12.65 8.33 -7.60
CA ASP A 88 13.24 8.83 -8.85
C ASP A 88 12.69 8.13 -10.09
N GLN A 89 12.35 6.84 -9.95
CA GLN A 89 11.76 6.04 -11.01
C GLN A 89 10.26 5.83 -10.86
N ALA A 90 9.63 6.30 -9.77
CA ALA A 90 8.22 6.04 -9.51
C ALA A 90 7.31 7.05 -10.23
N ASP A 91 6.19 6.58 -10.76
CA ASP A 91 5.10 7.41 -11.28
C ASP A 91 3.97 7.63 -10.24
N ALA A 92 3.97 6.85 -9.16
CA ALA A 92 3.12 7.06 -7.99
C ALA A 92 3.83 6.64 -6.69
N LEU A 93 3.45 7.30 -5.59
CA LEU A 93 3.80 6.92 -4.23
C LEU A 93 2.53 6.49 -3.50
N PHE A 94 2.51 5.27 -2.97
CA PHE A 94 1.40 4.75 -2.17
C PHE A 94 1.81 4.64 -0.70
N LEU A 95 1.05 5.32 0.15
CA LEU A 95 1.15 5.24 1.60
C LEU A 95 0.10 4.23 2.09
N SER A 96 0.51 2.99 2.29
CA SER A 96 -0.40 1.93 2.73
C SER A 96 -0.59 1.97 4.24
N GLY A 97 -1.84 1.97 4.71
CA GLY A 97 -2.18 2.06 6.12
C GLY A 97 -3.58 2.64 6.32
N THR A 98 -4.38 2.02 7.19
CA THR A 98 -5.77 2.44 7.46
C THR A 98 -5.98 3.02 8.86
N ASN A 99 -4.97 2.95 9.72
CA ASN A 99 -5.05 3.32 11.13
C ASN A 99 -4.34 4.64 11.41
#